data_AF-A7RRF1-F1
#
_entry.id   AF-A7RRF1-F1
#
_cell.length_a   1.000
_cell.length_b   1.000
_cell.length_c   1.000
_cell.angle_alpha   90.00
_cell.angle_beta   90.00
_cell.angle_gamma   90.00
#
_symmetry.space_group_name_H-M   'P 1'
#
loop_
_entity.id
_entity.type
_entity.pdbx_description
1 polymer ?
#
loop_
_entity_poly.entity_id
_entity_poly.type
_entity_poly.pdbx_seq_one_letter_code
_entity_poly.pdbx_strand_id
1 'polypeptide(L)'
;LTVQNTTSPIIRLTIQNTTSPIFRLTVQNTTNPIFRLTVQNTTSPIFRLTVQNTTSPIFRLTIQNTTSPIFRLTIQNTTSPIFRLTIQNTTSPIFRLTIQNTTSPIFRLTVQNTTSPI
;
A
#
# COMPACT_ATOMS: atom_id res chain seq x y z
N LEU A 1 3.64 -2.65 12.12
CA LEU A 1 2.36 -3.16 12.68
C LEU A 1 2.07 -4.52 12.10
N THR A 2 1.60 -5.45 12.92
CA THR A 2 1.15 -6.78 12.49
C THR A 2 -0.29 -7.00 12.94
N VAL A 3 -1.14 -7.52 12.06
CA VAL A 3 -2.53 -7.84 12.33
C VAL A 3 -2.76 -9.31 12.00
N GLN A 4 -3.25 -10.08 12.96
CA GLN A 4 -3.36 -11.53 12.86
C GLN A 4 -4.65 -12.03 13.51
N ASN A 5 -5.28 -13.03 12.88
CA ASN A 5 -6.41 -13.78 13.45
C ASN A 5 -7.58 -12.87 13.88
N THR A 6 -7.85 -11.83 13.09
CA THR A 6 -8.93 -10.87 13.35
C THR A 6 -9.97 -10.90 12.24
N THR A 7 -11.21 -10.62 12.62
CA THR A 7 -12.32 -10.42 11.68
C THR A 7 -12.59 -8.92 11.54
N SER A 8 -12.50 -8.42 10.31
CA SER A 8 -12.84 -7.04 9.91
C SER A 8 -12.04 -5.90 10.57
N PRO A 9 -10.71 -5.98 10.76
CA PRO A 9 -9.95 -4.88 11.32
C PRO A 9 -9.95 -3.66 10.36
N ILE A 10 -9.97 -2.45 10.93
CA ILE A 10 -9.85 -1.20 10.17
C ILE A 10 -8.61 -0.45 10.66
N ILE A 11 -7.68 -0.17 9.76
CA ILE A 11 -6.47 0.60 10.05
C ILE A 11 -6.36 1.79 9.11
N ARG A 12 -6.08 2.95 9.70
CA ARG A 12 -5.90 4.22 9.00
C ARG A 12 -4.60 4.85 9.47
N LEU A 13 -3.77 5.26 8.53
CA LEU A 13 -2.53 5.97 8.82
C LEU A 13 -2.38 7.17 7.88
N THR A 14 -1.96 8.29 8.45
CA THR A 14 -1.62 9.51 7.74
C THR A 14 -0.20 9.92 8.10
N ILE A 15 0.61 10.21 7.10
CA ILE A 15 1.99 10.69 7.25
C ILE A 15 2.11 12.00 6.48
N GLN A 16 2.56 13.06 7.15
CA GLN A 16 2.61 14.41 6.62
C GLN A 16 3.89 15.12 7.02
N ASN A 17 4.51 15.85 6.08
CA ASN A 17 5.61 16.78 6.34
C ASN A 17 6.81 16.11 7.05
N THR A 18 7.17 14.90 6.62
CA THR A 18 8.26 14.12 7.21
C THR A 18 9.36 13.81 6.20
N THR A 19 10.59 13.72 6.69
CA THR A 19 11.74 13.26 5.92
C THR A 19 12.04 11.79 6.24
N SER A 20 12.10 10.95 5.21
CA SER A 20 12.48 9.53 5.24
C SER A 20 11.69 8.62 6.21
N PRO A 21 10.36 8.74 6.33
CA PRO A 21 9.60 7.83 7.18
C PRO A 21 9.64 6.40 6.63
N ILE A 22 9.67 5.41 7.54
CA ILE A 22 9.60 3.99 7.19
C ILE A 22 8.32 3.40 7.77
N PHE A 23 7.49 2.82 6.91
CA PHE A 23 6.27 2.13 7.30
C PHE A 23 6.29 0.65 6.88
N ARG A 24 5.90 -0.22 7.81
CA ARG A 24 5.77 -1.66 7.59
C ARG A 24 4.47 -2.19 8.18
N LEU A 25 3.68 -2.84 7.34
CA LEU A 25 2.43 -3.51 7.72
C LEU A 25 2.42 -4.95 7.24
N THR A 26 2.14 -5.86 8.15
CA THR A 26 1.92 -7.28 7.87
C THR A 26 0.51 -7.67 8.30
N VAL A 27 -0.20 -8.37 7.43
CA VAL A 27 -1.58 -8.84 7.65
C VAL A 27 -1.63 -10.32 7.32
N GLN A 28 -2.03 -11.15 8.29
CA GLN A 28 -2.08 -12.60 8.11
C GLN A 28 -3.36 -13.19 8.71
N ASN A 29 -3.96 -14.17 8.02
CA ASN A 29 -5.11 -14.92 8.53
C ASN A 29 -6.25 -13.98 8.97
N THR A 30 -6.65 -13.05 8.10
CA THR A 30 -7.71 -12.08 8.40
C THR A 30 -8.82 -12.10 7.36
N THR A 31 -10.03 -11.78 7.81
CA THR A 31 -11.23 -11.73 6.98
C THR A 31 -11.70 -10.28 6.88
N ASN A 32 -11.94 -9.80 5.66
CA ASN A 32 -12.46 -8.47 5.33
C ASN A 32 -11.69 -7.27 5.94
N PRO A 33 -10.34 -7.28 6.02
CA PRO A 33 -9.63 -6.17 6.62
C PRO A 33 -9.65 -4.93 5.69
N ILE A 34 -9.69 -3.73 6.27
CA ILE A 34 -9.66 -2.46 5.54
C ILE A 34 -8.47 -1.63 5.97
N PHE A 35 -7.63 -1.25 5.00
CA PHE A 35 -6.45 -0.44 5.22
C PHE A 35 -6.47 0.82 4.37
N ARG A 36 -6.19 1.96 5.01
CA ARG A 36 -6.02 3.24 4.34
C ARG A 36 -4.71 3.88 4.77
N LEU A 37 -3.88 4.23 3.80
CA LEU A 37 -2.63 4.96 4.00
C LEU A 37 -2.64 6.22 3.14
N THR A 38 -2.41 7.37 3.77
CA THR A 38 -2.26 8.67 3.11
C THR A 38 -0.88 9.25 3.43
N VAL A 39 -0.17 9.69 2.40
CA VAL A 39 1.18 10.22 2.49
C VAL A 39 1.22 11.54 1.73
N GLN A 40 1.62 12.62 2.41
CA GLN A 40 1.65 13.95 1.81
C GLN A 40 2.93 14.69 2.18
N ASN A 41 3.52 15.39 1.21
CA ASN A 41 4.68 16.28 1.42
C ASN A 41 5.84 15.55 2.13
N THR A 42 6.25 14.40 1.60
CA THR A 42 7.31 13.58 2.22
C THR A 42 8.47 13.34 1.26
N THR A 43 9.68 13.34 1.79
CA THR A 43 10.90 13.03 1.03
C THR A 43 11.38 11.62 1.38
N SER A 44 11.72 10.82 0.38
CA SER A 44 12.29 9.48 0.49
C SER A 44 11.55 8.49 1.40
N PRO A 45 10.20 8.45 1.43
CA PRO A 45 9.51 7.53 2.31
C PRO A 45 9.62 6.07 1.81
N ILE A 46 9.66 5.10 2.73
CA ILE A 46 9.69 3.68 2.41
C ILE A 46 8.47 2.97 2.98
N PHE A 47 7.73 2.27 2.12
CA PHE A 47 6.52 1.54 2.47
C PHE A 47 6.64 0.06 2.10
N ARG A 48 6.36 -0.81 3.07
CA ARG A 48 6.27 -2.26 2.86
C ARG A 48 4.94 -2.78 3.39
N LEU A 49 4.16 -3.40 2.51
CA LEU A 49 2.92 -4.08 2.85
C LEU A 49 3.01 -5.55 2.46
N THR A 50 2.74 -6.42 3.42
CA THR A 50 2.68 -7.88 3.22
C THR A 50 1.32 -8.41 3.67
N VAL A 51 0.66 -9.14 2.79
CA VAL A 51 -0.69 -9.69 2.99
C VAL A 51 -0.65 -11.17 2.66
N GLN A 52 -1.04 -12.03 3.61
CA GLN A 52 -1.00 -13.48 3.45
C GLN A 52 -2.26 -14.12 4.01
N ASN A 53 -2.80 -15.12 3.32
CA ASN A 53 -3.95 -15.91 3.81
C ASN A 53 -5.12 -15.00 4.23
N THR A 54 -5.56 -14.11 3.36
CA THR A 54 -6.65 -13.16 3.67
C THR A 54 -7.82 -13.29 2.71
N THR A 55 -9.02 -13.00 3.21
CA THR A 55 -10.25 -13.01 2.42
C THR A 55 -10.81 -11.60 2.31
N SER A 56 -11.11 -11.18 1.09
CA SER A 56 -11.73 -9.89 0.76
C SER A 56 -11.05 -8.65 1.35
N PRO A 57 -9.70 -8.54 1.37
CA PRO A 57 -9.07 -7.37 1.93
C PRO A 57 -9.23 -6.15 1.01
N ILE A 58 -9.35 -4.96 1.61
CA ILE A 58 -9.42 -3.68 0.89
C ILE A 58 -8.25 -2.80 1.31
N PHE A 59 -7.42 -2.42 0.34
CA PHE A 59 -6.30 -1.52 0.53
C PHE A 59 -6.47 -0.25 -0.30
N ARG A 60 -6.29 0.90 0.35
CA ARG A 60 -6.24 2.21 -0.32
C ARG A 60 -4.97 2.94 0.08
N LEU A 61 -4.21 3.36 -0.91
CA LEU A 61 -2.98 4.13 -0.75
C LEU A 61 -3.09 5.41 -1.59
N THR A 62 -2.90 6.55 -0.93
CA THR A 62 -2.88 7.87 -1.55
C THR A 62 -1.57 8.56 -1.23
N ILE A 63 -0.87 9.02 -2.27
CA ILE A 63 0.45 9.63 -2.18
C ILE A 63 0.40 10.94 -2.96
N GLN A 64 0.80 12.03 -2.33
CA GLN A 64 0.79 13.36 -2.92
C GLN A 64 2.06 14.12 -2.57
N ASN A 65 2.62 14.83 -3.54
CA ASN A 65 3.78 15.72 -3.34
C ASN A 65 4.94 14.97 -2.64
N THR A 66 5.37 13.85 -3.22
CA THR A 66 6.43 13.03 -2.62
C THR A 66 7.63 12.89 -3.53
N THR A 67 8.82 12.88 -2.94
CA THR A 67 10.09 12.75 -3.67
C THR A 67 10.71 11.40 -3.35
N SER A 68 11.13 10.66 -4.37
CA SER A 68 11.82 9.36 -4.27
C SER A 68 11.15 8.32 -3.37
N PRO A 69 9.81 8.12 -3.41
CA PRO A 69 9.19 7.15 -2.53
C PRO A 69 9.45 5.71 -3.03
N ILE A 70 9.60 4.78 -2.08
CA ILE A 70 9.78 3.35 -2.36
C ILE A 70 8.60 2.57 -1.80
N PHE A 71 7.94 1.79 -2.65
CA PHE A 71 6.82 0.93 -2.28
C PHE A 71 7.10 -0.52 -2.61
N ARG A 72 6.83 -1.40 -1.64
CA ARG A 72 6.84 -2.86 -1.84
C ARG A 72 5.53 -3.44 -1.33
N LEU A 73 4.81 -4.12 -2.21
CA LEU A 73 3.58 -4.84 -1.91
C LEU A 73 3.77 -6.33 -2.23
N THR A 74 3.52 -7.18 -1.24
CA THR A 74 3.55 -8.63 -1.37
C THR A 74 2.22 -9.21 -0.93
N ILE A 75 1.58 -9.99 -1.81
CA ILE A 75 0.26 -10.59 -1.60
C ILE A 75 0.37 -12.08 -1.92
N GLN A 76 -0.03 -12.93 -0.98
CA GLN A 76 0.01 -14.38 -1.12
C GLN A 76 -1.28 -15.00 -0.61
N ASN A 77 -1.77 -16.05 -1.28
CA ASN A 77 -2.91 -16.86 -0.83
C ASN A 77 -4.12 -16.00 -0.43
N THR A 78 -4.56 -15.12 -1.32
CA THR A 78 -5.57 -14.10 -1.01
C THR A 78 -6.77 -14.23 -1.93
N THR A 79 -7.98 -14.10 -1.38
CA THR A 79 -9.23 -14.20 -2.16
C THR A 79 -9.93 -12.86 -2.26
N SER A 80 -10.36 -12.49 -3.47
CA SER A 80 -11.10 -11.27 -3.78
C SER A 80 -10.49 -9.96 -3.25
N PRO A 81 -9.16 -9.74 -3.33
CA PRO A 81 -8.60 -8.51 -2.82
C PRO A 81 -8.92 -7.31 -3.70
N ILE A 82 -9.07 -6.14 -3.08
CA ILE A 82 -9.23 -4.86 -3.76
C ILE A 82 -8.10 -3.93 -3.36
N PHE A 83 -7.33 -3.49 -4.35
CA PHE A 83 -6.25 -2.51 -4.18
C PHE A 83 -6.52 -1.26 -4.99
N ARG A 84 -6.42 -0.10 -4.32
CA ARG A 84 -6.46 1.22 -4.97
C ARG A 84 -5.23 2.02 -4.60
N LEU A 85 -4.49 2.45 -5.63
CA LEU A 85 -3.32 3.30 -5.53
C LEU A 85 -3.54 4.59 -6.30
N THR A 86 -3.36 5.73 -5.64
CA THR A 86 -3.43 7.06 -6.24
C THR A 86 -2.16 7.81 -5.92
N ILE A 87 -1.46 8.27 -6.96
CA ILE A 87 -0.19 8.96 -6.88
C ILE A 87 -0.31 10.27 -7.65
N GLN A 88 0.03 11.38 -7.01
CA GLN A 88 0.02 12.71 -7.60
C GLN A 88 1.31 13.45 -7.26
N ASN A 89 1.83 14.23 -8.21
CA ASN A 89 2.98 15.13 -8.02
C ASN A 89 4.15 14.39 -7.34
N THR A 90 4.56 13.26 -7.91
CA THR A 90 5.58 12.40 -7.31
C THR A 90 6.79 12.29 -8.22
N THR A 91 7.98 12.44 -7.65
CA THR A 91 9.24 12.36 -8.40
C THR A 91 10.00 11.09 -8.04
N SER A 92 10.63 10.46 -9.03
CA SER A 92 11.50 9.28 -8.88
C SER A 92 10.89 8.09 -8.10
N PRO A 93 9.63 7.69 -8.30
CA PRO A 93 9.05 6.64 -7.48
C PRO A 93 9.53 5.24 -7.89
N ILE A 94 9.71 4.36 -6.89
CA ILE A 94 10.00 2.94 -7.11
C ILE A 94 8.84 2.11 -6.56
N PHE A 95 8.23 1.29 -7.42
CA PHE A 95 7.17 0.35 -7.04
C PHE A 95 7.60 -1.09 -7.30
N ARG A 96 7.35 -1.97 -6.33
CA ARG A 96 7.46 -3.41 -6.49
C ARG A 96 6.20 -4.09 -6.01
N LEU A 97 5.65 -4.95 -6.87
CA LEU A 97 4.46 -5.74 -6.60
C LEU A 97 4.78 -7.22 -6.81
N THR A 98 4.41 -8.05 -5.84
CA THR A 98 4.53 -9.51 -5.93
C THR A 98 3.20 -10.12 -5.51
N ILE A 99 2.61 -10.91 -6.39
CA ILE A 99 1.30 -11.55 -6.17
C ILE A 99 1.44 -13.03 -6.48
N GLN A 100 1.00 -13.88 -5.56
CA GLN A 100 0.98 -15.33 -5.72
C GLN A 100 -0.34 -15.90 -5.17
N ASN A 101 -0.86 -16.95 -5.82
CA ASN A 101 -2.04 -17.68 -5.37
C ASN A 101 -3.21 -16.76 -4.99
N THR A 102 -3.53 -15.80 -5.85
CA THR A 102 -4.59 -14.81 -5.60
C THR A 102 -5.75 -15.05 -6.54
N THR A 103 -6.97 -15.10 -6.00
CA THR A 103 -8.20 -15.30 -6.77
C THR A 103 -9.03 -14.03 -6.85
N SER A 104 -9.60 -13.76 -8.03
CA SER A 104 -10.47 -12.61 -8.31
C SER A 104 -9.97 -11.24 -7.85
N PRO A 105 -8.71 -10.85 -8.11
CA PRO A 105 -8.20 -9.57 -7.64
C PRO A 105 -8.71 -8.39 -8.47
N ILE A 106 -8.89 -7.24 -7.80
CA ILE A 106 -9.15 -5.96 -8.45
C ILE A 106 -8.02 -4.99 -8.08
N PHE A 107 -7.33 -4.49 -9.09
CA PHE A 107 -6.29 -3.47 -8.94
C PHE A 107 -6.68 -2.20 -9.69
N ARG A 108 -6.57 -1.05 -9.02
CA ARG A 108 -6.70 0.26 -9.66
C ARG A 108 -5.49 1.12 -9.33
N LEU A 109 -4.83 1.60 -10.37
CA LEU A 109 -3.73 2.55 -10.30
C LEU A 109 -4.16 3.86 -10.97
N THR A 110 -3.88 4.98 -10.32
CA THR A 110 -4.05 6.32 -10.90
C THR A 110 -2.79 7.11 -10.62
N VAL A 111 -2.18 7.66 -11.67
CA VAL A 111 -0.92 8.38 -11.61
C VAL A 111 -1.08 9.70 -12.36
N GLN A 112 -0.70 10.81 -11.74
CA GLN A 112 -0.72 12.15 -12.33
C GLN A 112 0.55 12.90 -11.95
N ASN A 113 1.09 13.68 -12.90
CA ASN A 113 2.26 14.54 -12.69
C ASN A 113 3.43 13.79 -12.03
N THR A 114 3.80 12.65 -12.62
CA THR A 114 4.97 11.90 -12.18
C THR A 114 6.13 12.12 -13.12
N THR A 115 7.27 12.49 -12.56
CA THR A 115 8.54 12.55 -13.28
C THR A 115 9.47 11.49 -12.70
N SER A 116 9.85 10.53 -13.53
CA SER A 116 10.96 9.63 -13.21
C SER A 116 12.22 10.23 -13.84
N PRO A 117 13.33 10.41 -13.10
CA PRO A 117 14.61 10.53 -13.75
C PRO A 117 14.82 9.21 -14.49
N ILE A 118 15.27 9.35 -15.74
CA ILE A 118 15.65 8.26 -16.63
C ILE A 118 16.63 7.34 -15.91
#